data_AF-A0A935NK74-F1
#
_entry.id   AF-A0A935NK74-F1
#
_cell.length_a   1.000
_cell.length_b   1.000
_cell.length_c   1.000
_cell.angle_alpha   90.00
_cell.angle_beta   90.00
_cell.angle_gamma   90.00
#
_symmetry.space_group_name_H-M   'P 1'
#
loop_
_entity.id
_entity.type
_entity.pdbx_description
1 polymer ?
#
loop_
_entity_poly.entity_id
_entity_poly.type
_entity_poly.pdbx_seq_one_letter_code
_entity_poly.pdbx_strand_id
1 'polypeptide(L)'
;MTKLYLPTTIFSVLLSLFTSNQAWALQTTTPASNTDTASGELLLIFLCFLMIFLAAVIYVLSDLIIKIANSDISKNTNKGQKTLMVLLPFIFSVFFANTAFAQTTTTAATTAVDQGIGLFNQNYGDLPGGVFWLSILVLAIEFGVIFYLLTLLNKFLKVPSAANQNIEESQKEPSIWQKWWVWFSDLKPMEREKDIMFDHDFDGIRELDNSVPPWMRYGFYFTILFGIFYLYRYHVVQTAPLQLEELALEYKAAEAEIAKLHSQKGTAAIDENTVTLLTDNPSVENGKTLYINTCAACHGQKGEGGVGPNLTDDYWIHGGSLKDIFKTVKYGVPDKGMVPWQTTLSGTQMQQVSSFVKTLHGTNPSNAKEKQGELFKENADSAAVNTPAKKDTATAK
;
A
#
# COMPACT_ATOMS: atom_id res chain seq x y z
N MET A 1 25.00 3.39 51.31
CA MET A 1 24.36 4.60 50.75
C MET A 1 25.08 4.98 49.47
N THR A 2 24.52 4.63 48.32
CA THR A 2 25.04 5.05 47.02
C THR A 2 23.84 5.10 46.07
N LYS A 3 23.39 6.32 45.75
CA LYS A 3 22.28 6.60 44.84
C LYS A 3 22.72 6.26 43.42
N LEU A 4 22.09 5.27 42.79
CA LEU A 4 22.27 4.98 41.37
C LEU A 4 21.28 5.87 40.58
N TYR A 5 21.78 6.99 40.07
CA TYR A 5 21.07 7.84 39.13
C TYR A 5 20.98 7.10 37.78
N LEU A 6 19.78 6.67 37.40
CA LEU A 6 19.49 6.26 36.03
C LEU A 6 19.49 7.52 35.15
N PRO A 7 20.26 7.59 34.05
CA PRO A 7 20.49 8.85 33.37
C PRO A 7 19.25 9.27 32.58
N THR A 8 18.82 10.50 32.82
CA THR A 8 17.75 11.23 32.13
C THR A 8 17.94 11.32 30.62
N THR A 9 19.09 10.92 30.09
CA THR A 9 19.43 10.91 28.66
C THR A 9 18.67 9.85 27.86
N ILE A 10 18.28 8.73 28.45
CA ILE A 10 17.54 7.66 27.73
C ILE A 10 16.09 8.10 27.45
N PHE A 11 15.50 8.91 28.35
CA PHE A 11 14.17 9.48 28.14
C PHE A 11 14.17 10.61 27.09
N SER A 12 15.28 11.34 26.96
CA SER A 12 15.43 12.40 25.94
C SER A 12 15.66 11.85 24.52
N VAL A 13 16.26 10.67 24.36
CA VAL A 13 16.49 10.03 23.04
C VAL A 13 15.19 9.38 22.50
N LEU A 14 14.29 8.92 23.38
CA LEU A 14 12.97 8.41 22.97
C LEU A 14 12.01 9.53 22.52
N LEU A 15 12.17 10.75 23.03
CA LEU A 15 11.35 11.90 22.66
C LEU A 15 11.80 12.57 21.35
N SER A 16 13.08 12.43 20.97
CA SER A 16 13.63 13.00 19.73
C SER A 16 13.44 12.15 18.47
N LEU A 17 12.92 10.92 18.60
CA LEU A 17 12.58 10.05 17.47
C LEU A 17 11.15 10.28 16.92
N PHE A 18 10.37 11.18 17.54
CA PHE A 18 9.05 11.58 17.05
C PHE A 18 9.05 12.88 16.22
N THR A 19 10.22 13.47 15.92
CA THR A 19 10.33 14.74 15.17
C THR A 19 10.85 14.60 13.74
N SER A 20 10.89 13.39 13.17
CA SER A 20 11.11 13.26 11.73
C SER A 20 9.83 13.59 10.96
N ASN A 21 9.79 14.83 10.46
CA ASN A 21 8.91 15.37 9.41
C ASN A 21 7.93 14.36 8.79
N GLN A 22 6.71 14.33 9.29
CA GLN A 22 5.55 14.04 8.45
C GLN A 22 5.27 15.33 7.68
N ALA A 23 5.73 15.40 6.43
CA ALA A 23 5.22 16.40 5.51
C ALA A 23 3.74 16.07 5.28
N TRP A 24 2.86 16.68 6.07
CA TRP A 24 1.43 16.63 5.83
C TRP A 24 1.19 17.38 4.52
N ALA A 25 1.01 16.63 3.45
CA ALA A 25 0.34 17.17 2.29
C ALA A 25 -1.05 17.62 2.78
N LEU A 26 -1.27 18.92 2.79
CA LEU A 26 -2.59 19.52 2.97
C LEU A 26 -3.47 19.04 1.83
N GLN A 27 -4.22 17.97 2.09
CA GLN A 27 -5.35 17.60 1.27
C GLN A 27 -6.44 18.63 1.56
N THR A 28 -6.60 19.62 0.68
CA THR A 28 -7.76 20.50 0.72
C THR A 28 -8.98 19.69 0.30
N THR A 29 -9.60 19.01 1.26
CA THR A 29 -10.95 18.49 1.09
C THR A 29 -11.90 19.68 1.01
N THR A 30 -12.54 19.84 -0.15
CA THR A 30 -13.78 20.62 -0.27
C THR A 30 -14.79 19.94 0.67
N PRO A 31 -15.63 20.67 1.43
CA PRO A 31 -16.44 20.08 2.47
C PRO A 31 -17.45 19.12 1.85
N ALA A 32 -17.28 17.83 2.15
CA ALA A 32 -18.33 16.84 1.93
C ALA A 32 -19.57 17.28 2.73
N SER A 33 -20.73 17.15 2.09
CA SER A 33 -22.03 17.35 2.71
C SER A 33 -22.09 16.70 4.08
N ASN A 34 -22.61 17.44 5.06
CA ASN A 34 -22.78 17.04 6.46
C ASN A 34 -23.53 15.70 6.62
N THR A 35 -22.83 14.56 6.59
CA THR A 35 -23.37 13.25 7.05
C THR A 35 -22.34 12.29 7.66
N ASP A 36 -21.07 12.67 7.88
CA ASP A 36 -20.02 11.73 8.36
C ASP A 36 -19.41 12.05 9.74
N THR A 37 -20.11 12.77 10.62
CA THR A 37 -19.64 13.00 11.99
C THR A 37 -19.62 11.72 12.83
N ALA A 38 -20.57 10.79 12.61
CA ALA A 38 -20.72 9.60 13.44
C ALA A 38 -19.62 8.53 13.22
N SER A 39 -19.12 8.36 12.00
CA SER A 39 -18.11 7.35 11.64
C SER A 39 -16.70 7.76 12.10
N GLY A 40 -16.36 9.06 12.00
CA GLY A 40 -15.12 9.63 12.52
C GLY A 40 -15.06 9.64 14.06
N GLU A 41 -16.19 9.91 14.73
CA GLU A 41 -16.30 9.82 16.18
C GLU A 41 -16.08 8.38 16.69
N LEU A 42 -16.57 7.37 15.97
CA LEU A 42 -16.38 5.96 16.35
C LEU A 42 -14.91 5.53 16.25
N LEU A 43 -14.20 5.98 15.21
CA LEU A 43 -12.76 5.74 15.06
C LEU A 43 -11.95 6.42 16.18
N LEU A 44 -12.29 7.66 16.52
CA LEU A 44 -11.64 8.39 17.61
C LEU A 44 -11.89 7.73 18.97
N ILE A 45 -13.12 7.29 19.24
CA ILE A 45 -13.46 6.55 20.47
C ILE A 45 -12.68 5.23 20.52
N PHE A 46 -12.59 4.50 19.41
CA PHE A 46 -11.80 3.27 19.33
C PHE A 46 -10.32 3.51 19.61
N LEU A 47 -9.71 4.55 19.03
CA LEU A 47 -8.31 4.91 19.27
C LEU A 47 -8.06 5.32 20.73
N CYS A 48 -8.99 6.05 21.35
CA CYS A 48 -8.93 6.38 22.77
C CYS A 48 -9.01 5.13 23.66
N PHE A 49 -9.91 4.19 23.35
CA PHE A 49 -9.99 2.90 24.05
C PHE A 49 -8.71 2.07 23.89
N LEU A 50 -8.15 2.03 22.68
CA LEU A 50 -6.89 1.34 22.39
C LEU A 50 -5.74 1.92 23.22
N MET A 51 -5.63 3.25 23.31
CA MET A 51 -4.60 3.91 24.13
C MET A 51 -4.73 3.57 25.62
N ILE A 52 -5.93 3.65 26.18
CA ILE A 52 -6.18 3.33 27.60
C ILE A 52 -5.88 1.84 27.86
N PHE A 53 -6.29 0.96 26.95
CA PHE A 53 -6.06 -0.47 27.08
C PHE A 53 -4.57 -0.83 26.99
N LEU A 54 -3.82 -0.25 26.03
CA LEU A 54 -2.36 -0.44 25.93
C LEU A 54 -1.66 0.05 27.20
N ALA A 55 -2.09 1.18 27.78
CA ALA A 55 -1.57 1.66 29.07
C ALA A 55 -1.84 0.64 30.21
N ALA A 56 -3.02 0.01 30.23
CA ALA A 56 -3.35 -1.04 31.20
C ALA A 56 -2.51 -2.32 31.00
N VAL A 57 -2.24 -2.73 29.76
CA VAL A 57 -1.36 -3.87 29.46
C VAL A 57 0.06 -3.58 29.94
N ILE A 58 0.59 -2.38 29.64
CA ILE A 58 1.92 -1.96 30.10
C ILE A 58 1.97 -1.94 31.63
N TYR A 59 0.91 -1.49 32.30
CA TYR A 59 0.81 -1.52 33.75
C TYR A 59 0.86 -2.96 34.31
N VAL A 60 0.10 -3.90 33.74
CA VAL A 60 0.08 -5.30 34.17
C VAL A 60 1.44 -5.98 33.92
N LEU A 61 2.07 -5.72 32.78
CA LEU A 61 3.41 -6.22 32.48
C LEU A 61 4.45 -5.63 33.45
N SER A 62 4.36 -4.34 33.76
CA SER A 62 5.24 -3.66 34.72
C SER A 62 5.09 -4.24 36.13
N ASP A 63 3.85 -4.43 36.60
CA ASP A 63 3.57 -5.07 37.89
C ASP A 63 4.09 -6.52 37.95
N LEU A 64 3.99 -7.26 36.84
CA LEU A 64 4.55 -8.62 36.76
C LEU A 64 6.09 -8.61 36.84
N ILE A 65 6.74 -7.68 36.14
CA ILE A 65 8.21 -7.51 36.19
C ILE A 65 8.64 -7.10 37.60
N ILE A 66 7.93 -6.19 38.26
CA ILE A 66 8.21 -5.76 39.64
C ILE A 66 7.98 -6.93 40.62
N LYS A 67 6.95 -7.75 40.42
CA LYS A 67 6.72 -8.97 41.22
C LYS A 67 7.81 -10.01 41.03
N ILE A 68 8.36 -10.16 39.82
CA ILE A 68 9.51 -11.03 39.55
C ILE A 68 10.79 -10.44 40.18
N ALA A 69 10.98 -9.13 40.12
CA ALA A 69 12.12 -8.44 40.71
C ALA A 69 12.11 -8.48 42.25
N ASN A 70 10.91 -8.47 42.85
CA ASN A 70 10.70 -8.52 44.30
C ASN A 70 10.52 -9.97 44.83
N SER A 71 10.19 -10.94 43.97
CA SER A 71 10.26 -12.35 44.36
C SER A 71 11.74 -12.72 44.45
N ASP A 72 12.20 -13.15 45.62
CA ASP A 72 13.59 -13.52 45.89
C ASP A 72 14.16 -14.52 44.87
N ILE A 73 14.70 -13.99 43.77
CA ILE A 73 15.79 -14.59 43.00
C ILE A 73 17.10 -14.04 43.60
N SER A 74 17.18 -14.08 44.92
CA SER A 74 18.46 -14.14 45.62
C SER A 74 18.93 -15.58 45.53
N LYS A 75 19.93 -15.81 44.66
CA LYS A 75 20.66 -17.06 44.34
C LYS A 75 20.21 -17.77 43.06
N ASN A 76 20.58 -17.20 41.91
CA ASN A 76 21.50 -17.81 40.94
C ASN A 76 21.54 -16.93 39.69
N THR A 77 22.18 -15.78 39.86
CA THR A 77 22.53 -14.81 38.83
C THR A 77 23.49 -15.45 37.84
N ASN A 78 22.98 -16.10 36.77
CA ASN A 78 23.71 -16.21 35.49
C ASN A 78 22.93 -16.78 34.30
N LYS A 79 21.71 -17.33 34.46
CA LYS A 79 20.95 -17.89 33.32
C LYS A 79 19.79 -17.02 32.82
N GLY A 80 19.06 -16.32 33.70
CA GLY A 80 17.89 -15.50 33.31
C GLY A 80 18.23 -14.24 32.51
N GLN A 81 19.44 -13.70 32.70
CA GLN A 81 19.89 -12.46 32.03
C GLN A 81 20.28 -12.70 30.56
N LYS A 82 20.68 -13.93 30.19
CA LYS A 82 21.02 -14.29 28.81
C LYS A 82 19.78 -14.51 27.95
N THR A 83 18.67 -14.99 28.52
CA THR A 83 17.41 -15.21 27.77
C THR A 83 16.68 -13.89 27.50
N LEU A 84 16.74 -12.91 28.43
CA LEU A 84 16.11 -11.61 28.25
C LEU A 84 16.83 -10.73 27.21
N MET A 85 18.16 -10.90 27.08
CA MET A 85 18.99 -10.13 26.13
C MET A 85 18.89 -10.67 24.69
N VAL A 86 18.44 -11.91 24.49
CA VAL A 86 18.22 -12.53 23.17
C VAL A 86 16.81 -12.26 22.61
N LEU A 87 15.81 -12.04 23.48
CA LEU A 87 14.43 -11.75 23.04
C LEU A 87 14.21 -10.28 22.65
N LEU A 88 14.98 -9.35 23.24
CA LEU A 88 14.88 -7.92 22.96
C LEU A 88 15.18 -7.55 21.47
N PRO A 89 16.22 -8.09 20.81
CA PRO A 89 16.45 -7.84 19.38
C PRO A 89 15.47 -8.58 18.46
N PHE A 90 14.84 -9.68 18.90
CA PHE A 90 13.85 -10.41 18.09
C PHE A 90 12.52 -9.65 17.99
N ILE A 91 12.11 -8.98 19.07
CA ILE A 91 10.93 -8.08 19.08
C ILE A 91 11.23 -6.79 18.27
N PHE A 92 12.48 -6.30 18.30
CA PHE A 92 12.90 -5.13 17.52
C PHE A 92 12.95 -5.41 15.99
N SER A 93 13.24 -6.66 15.59
CA SER A 93 13.26 -7.08 14.18
C SER A 93 11.88 -7.13 13.52
N VAL A 94 10.80 -7.30 14.29
CA VAL A 94 9.43 -7.40 13.73
C VAL A 94 8.86 -6.02 13.39
N PHE A 95 9.38 -4.95 14.00
CA PHE A 95 8.94 -3.56 13.72
C PHE A 95 9.59 -2.92 12.48
N PHE A 96 10.53 -3.60 11.81
CA PHE A 96 11.30 -3.04 10.68
C PHE A 96 10.83 -3.46 9.28
N ALA A 97 9.70 -4.15 9.15
CA ALA A 97 9.14 -4.53 7.86
C ALA A 97 7.84 -3.76 7.55
N ASN A 98 7.95 -2.46 7.34
CA ASN A 98 6.90 -1.71 6.62
C ASN A 98 7.18 -1.82 5.13
N THR A 99 6.52 -2.75 4.43
CA THR A 99 6.37 -2.68 2.99
C THR A 99 5.25 -1.68 2.68
N ALA A 100 5.62 -0.55 2.07
CA ALA A 100 4.67 0.39 1.51
C ALA A 100 4.00 -0.25 0.28
N PHE A 101 2.87 -0.94 0.49
CA PHE A 101 1.95 -1.27 -0.59
C PHE A 101 1.06 -0.06 -0.85
N ALA A 102 1.33 0.67 -1.92
CA ALA A 102 0.38 1.59 -2.51
C ALA A 102 -0.72 0.76 -3.19
N GLN A 103 -1.87 0.59 -2.53
CA GLN A 103 -3.03 -0.02 -3.13
C GLN A 103 -3.96 1.09 -3.63
N THR A 104 -3.89 1.41 -4.92
CA THR A 104 -4.90 2.25 -5.58
C THR A 104 -6.17 1.43 -5.75
N THR A 105 -7.12 1.56 -4.82
CA THR A 105 -8.48 1.10 -5.03
C THR A 105 -9.23 2.12 -5.89
N THR A 106 -9.37 1.82 -7.17
CA THR A 106 -10.34 2.49 -8.04
C THR A 106 -11.72 1.90 -7.72
N THR A 107 -12.45 2.52 -6.79
CA THR A 107 -13.86 2.17 -6.57
C THR A 107 -14.68 2.88 -7.62
N ALA A 108 -15.06 2.15 -8.67
CA ALA A 108 -16.16 2.52 -9.54
C ALA A 108 -17.44 2.59 -8.70
N ALA A 109 -18.11 3.75 -8.74
CA ALA A 109 -19.42 3.92 -8.13
C ALA A 109 -20.45 3.09 -8.92
N THR A 110 -20.84 1.93 -8.37
CA THR A 110 -22.11 1.29 -8.72
C THR A 110 -23.09 1.52 -7.58
N THR A 111 -24.06 2.38 -7.84
CA THR A 111 -25.25 2.60 -7.01
C THR A 111 -26.06 1.31 -6.99
N ALA A 112 -25.94 0.53 -5.93
CA ALA A 112 -26.87 -0.54 -5.60
C ALA A 112 -27.28 -0.36 -4.14
N VAL A 113 -28.54 0.00 -3.95
CA VAL A 113 -29.21 -0.01 -2.65
C VAL A 113 -29.35 -1.48 -2.25
N ASP A 114 -28.49 -1.98 -1.36
CA ASP A 114 -28.68 -3.27 -0.72
C ASP A 114 -28.82 -3.08 0.80
N GLN A 115 -30.02 -3.41 1.29
CA GLN A 115 -30.32 -3.44 2.72
C GLN A 115 -29.74 -4.72 3.33
N GLY A 116 -28.43 -4.74 3.55
CA GLY A 116 -27.71 -5.82 4.22
C GLY A 116 -26.75 -5.29 5.28
N ILE A 117 -26.95 -5.72 6.54
CA ILE A 117 -26.16 -5.51 7.78
C ILE A 117 -25.02 -4.47 7.64
N GLY A 118 -25.39 -3.20 7.84
CA GLY A 118 -24.60 -2.01 7.48
C GLY A 118 -23.36 -1.69 8.33
N LEU A 119 -22.69 -2.68 8.93
CA LEU A 119 -21.44 -2.45 9.69
C LEU A 119 -20.18 -2.71 8.85
N PHE A 120 -20.21 -3.66 7.92
CA PHE A 120 -19.03 -4.02 7.10
C PHE A 120 -18.88 -3.17 5.83
N ASN A 121 -19.97 -2.58 5.35
CA ASN A 121 -20.01 -1.74 4.14
C ASN A 121 -19.90 -0.24 4.42
N GLN A 122 -19.80 0.18 5.69
CA GLN A 122 -19.60 1.58 6.06
C GLN A 122 -18.12 1.87 6.28
N ASN A 123 -17.64 2.99 5.74
CA ASN A 123 -16.27 3.44 5.97
C ASN A 123 -16.17 4.10 7.35
N TYR A 124 -15.06 3.85 8.06
CA TYR A 124 -14.76 4.45 9.36
C TYR A 124 -13.50 5.33 9.20
N GLY A 125 -13.71 6.63 9.00
CA GLY A 125 -12.65 7.54 8.55
C GLY A 125 -12.18 7.18 7.14
N ASP A 126 -10.87 7.15 6.92
CA ASP A 126 -10.27 6.78 5.63
C ASP A 126 -10.18 5.25 5.41
N LEU A 127 -10.66 4.43 6.36
CA LEU A 127 -10.58 2.97 6.29
C LEU A 127 -11.90 2.36 5.81
N PRO A 128 -11.87 1.46 4.80
CA PRO A 128 -13.03 0.67 4.42
C PRO A 128 -13.55 -0.17 5.59
N GLY A 129 -14.87 -0.32 5.72
CA GLY A 129 -15.51 -1.01 6.86
C GLY A 129 -15.02 -2.43 7.10
N GLY A 130 -14.83 -3.20 6.03
CA GLY A 130 -14.25 -4.54 6.11
C GLY A 130 -12.85 -4.55 6.72
N VAL A 131 -12.01 -3.57 6.35
CA VAL A 131 -10.64 -3.44 6.87
C VAL A 131 -10.66 -3.01 8.35
N PHE A 132 -11.57 -2.10 8.72
CA PHE A 132 -11.72 -1.66 10.10
C PHE A 132 -12.13 -2.82 11.03
N TRP A 133 -13.16 -3.59 10.68
CA TRP A 133 -13.60 -4.73 11.49
C TRP A 133 -12.61 -5.90 11.48
N LEU A 134 -11.92 -6.15 10.36
CA LEU A 134 -10.81 -7.09 10.31
C LEU A 134 -9.69 -6.68 11.28
N SER A 135 -9.34 -5.40 11.33
CA SER A 135 -8.32 -4.88 12.25
C SER A 135 -8.73 -5.06 13.71
N ILE A 136 -10.00 -4.82 14.05
CA ILE A 136 -10.54 -5.09 15.39
C ILE A 136 -10.46 -6.57 15.74
N LEU A 137 -10.79 -7.47 14.80
CA LEU A 137 -10.71 -8.92 14.99
C LEU A 137 -9.28 -9.37 15.25
N VAL A 138 -8.32 -8.91 14.44
CA VAL A 138 -6.90 -9.25 14.59
C VAL A 138 -6.39 -8.79 15.96
N LEU A 139 -6.69 -7.55 16.35
CA LEU A 139 -6.32 -7.03 17.66
C LEU A 139 -6.94 -7.87 18.80
N ALA A 140 -8.22 -8.24 18.69
CA ALA A 140 -8.87 -9.08 19.71
C ALA A 140 -8.21 -10.46 19.86
N ILE A 141 -7.78 -11.07 18.75
CA ILE A 141 -7.05 -12.34 18.75
C ILE A 141 -5.67 -12.16 19.39
N GLU A 142 -4.91 -11.15 18.99
CA GLU A 142 -3.59 -10.85 19.55
C GLU A 142 -3.66 -10.61 21.06
N PHE A 143 -4.66 -9.85 21.53
CA PHE A 143 -4.89 -9.64 22.95
C PHE A 143 -5.29 -10.92 23.69
N GLY A 144 -6.08 -11.79 23.06
CA GLY A 144 -6.41 -13.12 23.60
C GLY A 144 -5.17 -13.99 23.77
N VAL A 145 -4.25 -13.96 22.80
CA VAL A 145 -2.96 -14.67 22.85
C VAL A 145 -2.08 -14.09 23.97
N ILE A 146 -1.96 -12.77 24.08
CA ILE A 146 -1.16 -12.12 25.13
C ILE A 146 -1.72 -12.47 26.51
N PHE A 147 -3.04 -12.36 26.71
CA PHE A 147 -3.67 -12.71 27.98
C PHE A 147 -3.46 -14.19 28.32
N TYR A 148 -3.63 -15.09 27.34
CA TYR A 148 -3.36 -16.52 27.53
C TYR A 148 -1.90 -16.77 27.93
N LEU A 149 -0.94 -16.17 27.24
CA LEU A 149 0.48 -16.26 27.57
C LEU A 149 0.79 -15.72 28.97
N LEU A 150 0.13 -14.64 29.40
CA LEU A 150 0.25 -14.11 30.76
C LEU A 150 -0.32 -15.07 31.81
N THR A 151 -1.46 -15.71 31.53
CA THR A 151 -2.02 -16.74 32.44
C THR A 151 -1.11 -17.97 32.52
N LEU A 152 -0.49 -18.36 31.41
CA LEU A 152 0.44 -19.46 31.32
C LEU A 152 1.72 -19.14 32.10
N LEU A 153 2.30 -17.96 31.89
CA LEU A 153 3.46 -17.47 32.64
C LEU A 153 3.19 -17.42 34.15
N ASN A 154 2.02 -16.91 34.56
CA ASN A 154 1.61 -16.89 35.97
C ASN A 154 1.46 -18.31 36.55
N LYS A 155 0.94 -19.27 35.76
CA LYS A 155 0.90 -20.69 36.17
C LYS A 155 2.31 -21.26 36.33
N PHE A 156 3.25 -20.97 35.44
CA PHE A 156 4.64 -21.42 35.54
C PHE A 156 5.39 -20.79 36.72
N LEU A 157 5.17 -19.50 37.00
CA LEU A 157 5.78 -18.81 38.14
C LEU A 157 5.19 -19.25 39.49
N LYS A 158 3.95 -19.76 39.49
CA LYS A 158 3.28 -20.33 40.68
C LYS A 158 3.58 -21.79 40.91
N VAL A 159 4.34 -22.47 40.04
CA VAL A 159 4.89 -23.78 40.39
C VAL A 159 5.94 -23.51 41.47
N PRO A 160 5.70 -23.86 42.75
CA PRO A 160 6.77 -23.81 43.71
C PRO A 160 7.84 -24.72 43.14
N SER A 161 9.07 -24.19 43.02
CA SER A 161 10.25 -24.98 42.72
C SER A 161 10.13 -26.27 43.51
N ALA A 162 9.86 -27.37 42.81
CA ALA A 162 9.65 -28.66 43.41
C ALA A 162 11.01 -29.12 43.93
N ALA A 163 11.41 -28.54 45.06
CA ALA A 163 12.44 -29.05 45.90
C ALA A 163 11.95 -30.42 46.39
N ASN A 164 12.75 -31.42 46.04
CA ASN A 164 12.70 -32.79 46.54
C ASN A 164 11.55 -33.64 46.00
N GLN A 165 11.65 -34.03 44.73
CA GLN A 165 11.40 -35.43 44.41
C GLN A 165 12.64 -36.00 43.74
N ASN A 166 13.25 -36.98 44.42
CA ASN A 166 14.32 -37.81 43.89
C ASN A 166 13.80 -38.47 42.62
N ILE A 167 14.25 -37.98 41.46
CA ILE A 167 14.03 -38.66 40.20
C ILE A 167 15.23 -39.58 40.04
N GLU A 168 15.03 -40.85 40.41
CA GLU A 168 15.83 -41.94 39.85
C GLU A 168 15.85 -41.77 38.33
N GLU A 169 17.04 -41.81 37.77
CA GLU A 169 17.35 -41.63 36.35
C GLU A 169 16.72 -42.79 35.55
N SER A 170 15.41 -42.69 35.31
CA SER A 170 14.68 -43.61 34.46
C SER A 170 15.09 -43.34 33.03
N GLN A 171 15.85 -44.29 32.47
CA GLN A 171 16.14 -44.47 31.06
C GLN A 171 14.84 -44.45 30.24
N LYS A 172 14.33 -43.27 29.91
CA LYS A 172 13.24 -43.13 28.94
C LYS A 172 13.85 -43.24 27.54
N GLU A 173 13.37 -44.24 26.81
CA GLU A 173 13.61 -44.39 25.37
C GLU A 173 13.54 -43.02 24.67
N PRO A 174 14.51 -42.68 23.80
CA PRO A 174 14.55 -41.37 23.19
C PRO A 174 13.26 -41.11 22.42
N SER A 175 12.69 -39.93 22.64
CA SER A 175 11.45 -39.48 22.02
C SER A 175 11.55 -39.62 20.49
N ILE A 176 10.43 -39.95 19.83
CA ILE A 176 10.35 -40.08 18.37
C ILE A 176 10.91 -38.82 17.67
N TRP A 177 10.70 -37.65 18.28
CA TRP A 177 11.27 -36.38 17.84
C TRP A 177 12.79 -36.31 17.94
N GLN A 178 13.39 -36.89 18.98
CA GLN A 178 14.85 -36.96 19.12
C GLN A 178 15.45 -37.93 18.10
N LYS A 179 14.81 -39.08 17.86
CA LYS A 179 15.23 -40.04 16.82
C LYS A 179 15.17 -39.37 15.43
N TRP A 180 14.11 -38.61 15.14
CA TRP A 180 13.97 -37.84 13.91
C TRP A 180 15.03 -36.73 13.79
N TRP A 181 15.27 -35.96 14.86
CA TRP A 181 16.25 -34.88 14.86
C TRP A 181 17.67 -35.39 14.65
N VAL A 182 18.04 -36.51 15.29
CA VAL A 182 19.36 -37.14 15.12
C VAL A 182 19.53 -37.67 13.69
N TRP A 183 18.49 -38.28 13.10
CA TRP A 183 18.53 -38.69 11.70
C TRP A 183 18.65 -37.50 10.73
N PHE A 184 17.98 -36.39 11.04
CA PHE A 184 18.04 -35.17 10.25
C PHE A 184 19.42 -34.49 10.36
N SER A 185 19.99 -34.42 11.55
CA SER A 185 21.19 -33.62 11.84
C SER A 185 22.51 -34.40 11.78
N ASP A 186 22.50 -35.72 11.98
CA ASP A 186 23.68 -36.61 12.06
C ASP A 186 24.82 -36.06 12.94
N LEU A 187 24.49 -35.24 13.94
CA LEU A 187 25.48 -34.67 14.85
C LEU A 187 25.91 -35.73 15.86
N LYS A 188 27.23 -35.93 15.98
CA LYS A 188 27.78 -36.74 17.07
C LYS A 188 27.53 -36.02 18.41
N PRO A 189 27.22 -36.76 19.49
CA PRO A 189 26.97 -36.17 20.80
C PRO A 189 28.26 -35.59 21.41
N MET A 190 28.12 -34.54 22.24
CA MET A 190 29.24 -33.76 22.82
C MET A 190 30.28 -34.63 23.55
N GLU A 191 29.88 -35.74 24.15
CA GLU A 191 30.75 -36.64 24.90
C GLU A 191 31.82 -37.30 24.01
N ARG A 192 31.58 -37.37 22.69
CA ARG A 192 32.48 -37.96 21.69
C ARG A 192 33.22 -36.93 20.84
N GLU A 193 33.20 -35.64 21.20
CA GLU A 193 33.91 -34.60 20.45
C GLU A 193 35.42 -34.84 20.39
N LYS A 194 35.99 -35.45 21.43
CA LYS A 194 37.41 -35.80 21.48
C LYS A 194 37.82 -36.82 20.42
N ASP A 195 36.89 -37.67 19.99
CA ASP A 195 37.15 -38.75 19.03
C ASP A 195 37.13 -38.24 17.58
N ILE A 196 36.55 -37.06 17.34
CA ILE A 196 36.36 -36.43 16.02
C ILE A 196 37.08 -35.09 15.90
N MET A 197 37.96 -34.77 16.84
CA MET A 197 38.70 -33.51 16.85
C MET A 197 39.94 -33.64 15.97
N PHE A 198 40.23 -32.64 15.15
CA PHE A 198 41.48 -32.60 14.41
C PHE A 198 42.68 -32.31 15.34
N ASP A 199 43.86 -32.81 14.95
CA ASP A 199 45.10 -32.69 15.75
C ASP A 199 45.70 -31.28 15.79
N HIS A 200 45.16 -30.33 15.03
CA HIS A 200 45.66 -28.95 14.96
C HIS A 200 44.75 -27.98 15.70
N ASP A 201 45.36 -26.94 16.26
CA ASP A 201 44.69 -25.85 16.96
C ASP A 201 45.13 -24.53 16.33
N PHE A 202 44.16 -23.71 15.94
CA PHE A 202 44.39 -22.37 15.42
C PHE A 202 43.84 -21.34 16.41
N ASP A 203 44.73 -20.71 17.18
CA ASP A 203 44.37 -19.62 18.11
C ASP A 203 43.28 -20.01 19.13
N GLY A 204 43.35 -21.24 19.65
CA GLY A 204 42.37 -21.80 20.59
C GLY A 204 41.09 -22.33 19.94
N ILE A 205 40.97 -22.25 18.61
CA ILE A 205 39.85 -22.82 17.84
C ILE A 205 40.28 -24.19 17.32
N ARG A 206 39.46 -25.21 17.65
CA ARG A 206 39.64 -26.58 17.20
C ARG A 206 38.48 -26.98 16.31
N GLU A 207 38.79 -27.69 15.25
CA GLU A 207 37.82 -28.12 14.25
C GLU A 207 37.36 -29.56 14.53
N LEU A 208 36.09 -29.83 14.24
CA LEU A 208 35.50 -31.16 14.36
C LEU A 208 35.34 -31.77 12.96
N ASP A 209 35.78 -33.00 12.77
CA ASP A 209 35.58 -33.81 11.58
C ASP A 209 34.15 -34.40 11.55
N ASN A 210 33.15 -33.51 11.51
CA ASN A 210 31.76 -33.92 11.44
C ASN A 210 31.31 -34.08 9.99
N SER A 211 30.57 -35.16 9.72
CA SER A 211 29.96 -35.36 8.40
C SER A 211 28.92 -34.27 8.09
N VAL A 212 28.89 -33.82 6.84
CA VAL A 212 27.87 -32.86 6.38
C VAL A 212 26.47 -33.43 6.62
N PRO A 213 25.55 -32.68 7.25
CA PRO A 213 24.20 -33.16 7.55
C PRO A 213 23.50 -33.72 6.30
N PRO A 214 22.81 -34.87 6.40
CA PRO A 214 22.18 -35.52 5.27
C PRO A 214 21.24 -34.59 4.47
N TRP A 215 20.45 -33.77 5.15
CA TRP A 215 19.53 -32.82 4.49
C TRP A 215 20.27 -31.79 3.63
N MET A 216 21.44 -31.32 4.08
CA MET A 216 22.25 -30.34 3.35
C MET A 216 22.90 -31.00 2.12
N ARG A 217 23.39 -32.23 2.27
CA ARG A 217 23.93 -33.01 1.16
C ARG A 217 22.88 -33.29 0.07
N TYR A 218 21.70 -33.77 0.47
CA TYR A 218 20.63 -34.04 -0.49
C TYR A 218 20.03 -32.75 -1.06
N GLY A 219 19.94 -31.69 -0.27
CA GLY A 219 19.56 -30.35 -0.75
C GLY A 219 20.51 -29.84 -1.82
N PHE A 220 21.82 -30.03 -1.63
CA PHE A 220 22.84 -29.67 -2.63
C PHE A 220 22.70 -30.49 -3.92
N TYR A 221 22.43 -31.80 -3.85
CA TYR A 221 22.17 -32.58 -5.07
C TYR A 221 20.85 -32.19 -5.75
N PHE A 222 19.84 -31.81 -4.97
CA PHE A 222 18.58 -31.33 -5.52
C PHE A 222 18.76 -30.03 -6.30
N THR A 223 19.54 -29.07 -5.80
CA THR A 223 19.79 -27.80 -6.54
C THR A 223 20.53 -28.05 -7.85
N ILE A 224 21.46 -29.00 -7.89
CA ILE A 224 22.14 -29.43 -9.12
C ILE A 224 21.13 -30.00 -10.11
N LEU A 225 20.29 -30.95 -9.68
CA LEU A 225 19.27 -31.55 -10.55
C LEU A 225 18.29 -30.50 -11.06
N PHE A 226 17.80 -29.63 -10.18
CA PHE A 226 16.92 -28.52 -10.54
C PHE A 226 17.57 -27.60 -11.59
N GLY A 227 18.85 -27.25 -11.42
CA GLY A 227 19.59 -26.45 -12.39
C GLY A 227 19.68 -27.10 -13.77
N ILE A 228 19.95 -28.42 -13.83
CA ILE A 228 19.96 -29.17 -15.09
C ILE A 228 18.59 -29.14 -15.77
N PHE A 229 17.51 -29.40 -15.01
CA PHE A 229 16.16 -29.36 -15.55
C PHE A 229 15.75 -27.95 -16.00
N TYR A 230 16.14 -26.92 -15.24
CA TYR A 230 15.88 -25.53 -15.58
C TYR A 230 16.56 -25.14 -16.90
N LEU A 231 17.86 -25.44 -17.04
CA LEU A 231 18.61 -25.17 -18.27
C LEU A 231 18.04 -25.95 -19.46
N TYR A 232 17.71 -27.22 -19.27
CA TYR A 232 17.09 -28.02 -20.32
C TYR A 232 15.75 -27.43 -20.77
N ARG A 233 14.86 -27.09 -19.82
CA ARG A 233 13.52 -26.54 -20.08
C ARG A 233 13.57 -25.19 -20.82
N TYR A 234 14.38 -24.24 -20.34
CA TYR A 234 14.40 -22.88 -20.87
C TYR A 234 15.31 -22.71 -22.08
N HIS A 235 16.48 -23.37 -22.12
CA HIS A 235 17.48 -23.14 -23.16
C HIS A 235 17.56 -24.24 -24.23
N VAL A 236 17.20 -25.49 -23.91
CA VAL A 236 17.29 -26.60 -24.87
C VAL A 236 15.95 -26.86 -25.56
N VAL A 237 14.89 -27.13 -24.81
CA VAL A 237 13.57 -27.42 -25.39
C VAL A 237 12.68 -26.20 -25.56
N GLN A 238 13.06 -25.06 -24.96
CA GLN A 238 12.35 -23.77 -25.07
C GLN A 238 10.84 -23.89 -24.84
N THR A 239 10.42 -24.74 -23.91
CA THR A 239 9.00 -24.97 -23.61
C THR A 239 8.40 -23.90 -22.71
N ALA A 240 9.20 -22.90 -22.31
CA ALA A 240 8.80 -21.79 -21.48
C ALA A 240 9.47 -20.50 -21.98
N PRO A 241 8.75 -19.36 -21.97
CA PRO A 241 9.30 -18.11 -22.47
C PRO A 241 10.44 -17.62 -21.58
N LEU A 242 11.46 -17.04 -22.21
CA LEU A 242 12.48 -16.25 -21.51
C LEU A 242 11.90 -14.88 -21.12
N GLN A 243 12.57 -14.17 -20.21
CA GLN A 243 12.08 -12.90 -19.65
C GLN A 243 11.63 -11.86 -20.70
N LEU A 244 12.37 -11.73 -21.82
CA LEU A 244 12.02 -10.77 -22.87
C LEU A 244 10.80 -11.22 -23.69
N GLU A 245 10.64 -12.52 -23.88
CA GLU A 245 9.49 -13.10 -24.57
C GLU A 245 8.24 -13.03 -23.69
N GLU A 246 8.37 -13.30 -22.40
CA GLU A 246 7.32 -13.12 -21.40
C GLU A 246 6.83 -11.67 -21.38
N LEU A 247 7.74 -10.69 -21.35
CA LEU A 247 7.40 -9.27 -21.45
C LEU A 247 6.64 -8.94 -22.73
N ALA A 248 7.08 -9.46 -23.88
CA ALA A 248 6.41 -9.23 -25.15
C ALA A 248 4.99 -9.84 -25.17
N LEU A 249 4.80 -11.00 -24.54
CA LEU A 249 3.49 -11.64 -24.38
C LEU A 249 2.58 -10.82 -23.46
N GLU A 250 3.10 -10.30 -22.35
CA GLU A 250 2.36 -9.44 -21.42
C GLU A 250 1.93 -8.13 -22.08
N TYR A 251 2.82 -7.45 -22.80
CA TYR A 251 2.47 -6.23 -23.54
C TYR A 251 1.39 -6.48 -24.59
N LYS A 252 1.51 -7.57 -25.36
CA LYS A 252 0.47 -7.95 -26.32
C LYS A 252 -0.88 -8.21 -25.66
N ALA A 253 -0.89 -8.84 -24.48
CA ALA A 253 -2.11 -9.07 -23.72
C ALA A 253 -2.72 -7.76 -23.20
N ALA A 254 -1.89 -6.86 -22.66
CA ALA A 254 -2.30 -5.54 -22.19
C ALA A 254 -2.86 -4.67 -23.32
N GLU A 255 -2.23 -4.66 -24.49
CA GLU A 255 -2.73 -3.96 -25.68
C GLU A 255 -4.10 -4.48 -26.11
N ALA A 256 -4.30 -5.80 -26.10
CA ALA A 256 -5.58 -6.41 -26.43
C ALA A 256 -6.67 -6.05 -25.41
N GLU A 257 -6.32 -5.93 -24.13
CA GLU A 257 -7.24 -5.48 -23.09
C GLU A 257 -7.59 -4.00 -23.22
N ILE A 258 -6.58 -3.14 -23.43
CA ILE A 258 -6.74 -1.72 -23.70
C ILE A 258 -7.64 -1.53 -24.93
N ALA A 259 -7.40 -2.25 -26.03
CA ALA A 259 -8.24 -2.21 -27.23
C ALA A 259 -9.68 -2.64 -26.95
N LYS A 260 -9.90 -3.67 -26.14
CA LYS A 260 -11.25 -4.08 -25.70
C LYS A 260 -11.93 -2.99 -24.90
N LEU A 261 -11.23 -2.38 -23.93
CA LEU A 261 -11.75 -1.25 -23.14
C LEU A 261 -12.09 -0.05 -24.03
N HIS A 262 -11.25 0.26 -25.02
CA HIS A 262 -11.54 1.32 -26.00
C HIS A 262 -12.78 1.00 -26.85
N SER A 263 -12.96 -0.25 -27.27
CA SER A 263 -14.16 -0.66 -28.03
C SER A 263 -15.44 -0.70 -27.17
N GLN A 264 -15.34 -1.05 -25.89
CA GLN A 264 -16.47 -1.14 -24.97
C GLN A 264 -16.91 0.23 -24.44
N LYS A 265 -15.99 1.22 -24.36
CA LYS A 265 -16.29 2.61 -23.98
C LYS A 265 -16.92 3.44 -25.12
N GLY A 266 -17.47 2.78 -26.14
CA GLY A 266 -18.66 3.27 -26.84
C GLY A 266 -18.55 4.58 -27.62
N THR A 267 -17.38 4.96 -28.13
CA THR A 267 -17.32 5.93 -29.22
C THR A 267 -16.33 5.48 -30.28
N ALA A 268 -16.76 5.59 -31.55
CA ALA A 268 -15.84 5.58 -32.68
C ALA A 268 -14.66 6.50 -32.34
N ALA A 269 -13.43 6.06 -32.61
CA ALA A 269 -12.20 6.75 -32.21
C ALA A 269 -12.27 8.24 -32.56
N ILE A 270 -12.65 9.07 -31.59
CA ILE A 270 -12.78 10.51 -31.79
C ILE A 270 -11.36 11.06 -31.88
N ASP A 271 -11.02 11.61 -33.03
CA ASP A 271 -9.75 12.26 -33.30
C ASP A 271 -9.94 13.77 -33.60
N GLU A 272 -8.85 14.47 -33.88
CA GLU A 272 -8.85 15.91 -34.10
C GLU A 272 -9.68 16.32 -35.33
N ASN A 273 -9.95 15.40 -36.24
CA ASN A 273 -10.70 15.65 -37.46
C ASN A 273 -12.18 15.29 -37.32
N THR A 274 -12.53 14.40 -36.37
CA THR A 274 -13.91 14.00 -36.11
C THR A 274 -14.56 14.72 -34.92
N VAL A 275 -13.78 15.44 -34.11
CA VAL A 275 -14.29 16.12 -32.92
C VAL A 275 -15.32 17.21 -33.27
N THR A 276 -16.48 17.14 -32.63
CA THR A 276 -17.56 18.14 -32.74
C THR A 276 -17.87 18.76 -31.39
N LEU A 277 -18.40 19.98 -31.38
CA LEU A 277 -18.73 20.66 -30.13
C LEU A 277 -19.95 19.99 -29.50
N LEU A 278 -19.79 19.49 -28.27
CA LEU A 278 -20.91 18.96 -27.49
C LEU A 278 -21.54 20.10 -26.69
N THR A 279 -22.82 20.36 -26.94
CA THR A 279 -23.60 21.41 -26.26
C THR A 279 -24.70 20.85 -25.36
N ASP A 280 -24.89 19.53 -25.35
CA ASP A 280 -25.83 18.88 -24.46
C ASP A 280 -25.36 18.95 -23.00
N ASN A 281 -26.30 19.22 -22.10
CA ASN A 281 -26.02 19.43 -20.68
C ASN A 281 -25.25 18.25 -20.03
N PRO A 282 -25.58 16.96 -20.29
CA PRO A 282 -24.84 15.84 -19.71
C PRO A 282 -23.37 15.81 -20.15
N SER A 283 -23.08 16.03 -21.43
CA SER A 283 -21.69 16.00 -21.92
C SER A 283 -20.85 17.16 -21.39
N VAL A 284 -21.44 18.36 -21.30
CA VAL A 284 -20.76 19.53 -20.74
C VAL A 284 -20.52 19.36 -19.23
N GLU A 285 -21.46 18.80 -18.47
CA GLU A 285 -21.27 18.55 -17.03
C GLU A 285 -20.23 17.47 -16.78
N ASN A 286 -20.22 16.39 -17.58
CA ASN A 286 -19.15 15.39 -17.53
C ASN A 286 -17.78 16.01 -17.87
N GLY A 287 -17.72 16.89 -18.86
CA GLY A 287 -16.52 17.64 -19.22
C GLY A 287 -16.05 18.55 -18.09
N LYS A 288 -16.97 19.19 -17.37
CA LYS A 288 -16.70 20.00 -16.19
C LYS A 288 -16.13 19.17 -15.04
N THR A 289 -16.76 18.04 -14.71
CA THR A 289 -16.24 17.13 -13.66
C THR A 289 -14.82 16.68 -14.01
N LEU A 290 -14.59 16.31 -15.27
CA LEU A 290 -13.26 15.91 -15.74
C LEU A 290 -12.24 17.05 -15.66
N TYR A 291 -12.64 18.26 -16.06
CA TYR A 291 -11.82 19.47 -15.96
C TYR A 291 -11.41 19.75 -14.52
N ILE A 292 -12.36 19.72 -13.58
CA ILE A 292 -12.08 19.98 -12.16
C ILE A 292 -11.11 18.96 -11.58
N ASN A 293 -11.26 17.69 -11.93
CA ASN A 293 -10.41 16.62 -11.39
C ASN A 293 -9.01 16.60 -12.01
N THR A 294 -8.85 17.08 -13.25
CA THR A 294 -7.65 16.81 -14.05
C THR A 294 -6.90 18.08 -14.48
N CYS A 295 -7.63 19.13 -14.84
CA CYS A 295 -7.09 20.32 -15.49
C CYS A 295 -7.02 21.54 -14.55
N ALA A 296 -7.97 21.65 -13.62
CA ALA A 296 -8.14 22.83 -12.77
C ALA A 296 -6.94 23.09 -11.83
N ALA A 297 -6.17 22.06 -11.48
CA ALA A 297 -4.96 22.23 -10.67
C ALA A 297 -3.92 23.15 -11.34
N CYS A 298 -3.87 23.17 -12.67
CA CYS A 298 -2.95 24.03 -13.43
C CYS A 298 -3.64 25.25 -14.04
N HIS A 299 -4.88 25.09 -14.52
CA HIS A 299 -5.63 26.13 -15.24
C HIS A 299 -6.64 26.89 -14.37
N GLY A 300 -6.72 26.60 -13.08
CA GLY A 300 -7.69 27.21 -12.17
C GLY A 300 -9.09 26.59 -12.29
N GLN A 301 -9.90 26.70 -11.23
CA GLN A 301 -11.24 26.09 -11.19
C GLN A 301 -12.22 26.72 -12.19
N LYS A 302 -12.01 28.00 -12.54
CA LYS A 302 -12.80 28.77 -13.49
C LYS A 302 -12.10 28.94 -14.84
N GLY A 303 -10.94 28.28 -15.04
CA GLY A 303 -10.12 28.50 -16.23
C GLY A 303 -9.28 29.76 -16.16
N GLU A 304 -9.20 30.43 -15.01
CA GLU A 304 -8.51 31.71 -14.84
C GLU A 304 -6.99 31.64 -15.07
N GLY A 305 -6.43 30.43 -15.16
CA GLY A 305 -5.00 30.18 -15.25
C GLY A 305 -4.34 29.95 -13.91
N GLY A 306 -3.01 29.77 -13.94
CA GLY A 306 -2.20 29.47 -12.77
C GLY A 306 -0.81 29.07 -13.23
N VAL A 307 -0.45 27.80 -13.03
CA VAL A 307 0.70 27.19 -13.72
C VAL A 307 0.46 27.21 -15.23
N GLY A 308 -0.75 26.81 -15.66
CA GLY A 308 -1.20 26.88 -17.05
C GLY A 308 -1.68 28.27 -17.47
N PRO A 309 -1.93 28.48 -18.77
CA PRO A 309 -2.53 29.71 -19.30
C PRO A 309 -3.98 29.89 -18.88
N ASN A 310 -4.44 31.14 -18.97
CA ASN A 310 -5.85 31.50 -18.91
C ASN A 310 -6.60 30.87 -20.09
N LEU A 311 -7.74 30.23 -19.83
CA LEU A 311 -8.59 29.57 -20.82
C LEU A 311 -9.89 30.36 -21.09
N THR A 312 -10.09 31.50 -20.43
CA THR A 312 -11.34 32.27 -20.54
C THR A 312 -11.28 33.42 -21.55
N ASP A 313 -10.10 33.76 -22.06
CA ASP A 313 -9.89 34.90 -22.95
C ASP A 313 -9.74 34.52 -24.43
N ASP A 314 -9.57 35.52 -25.29
CA ASP A 314 -9.44 35.34 -26.74
C ASP A 314 -8.02 34.96 -27.20
N TYR A 315 -7.06 34.78 -26.29
CA TYR A 315 -5.65 34.60 -26.62
C TYR A 315 -5.21 33.15 -26.38
N TRP A 316 -4.65 32.53 -27.42
CA TRP A 316 -4.29 31.12 -27.41
C TRP A 316 -2.86 30.90 -27.88
N ILE A 317 -2.11 30.06 -27.16
CA ILE A 317 -0.73 29.69 -27.52
C ILE A 317 -0.69 28.62 -28.61
N HIS A 318 -1.67 27.71 -28.61
CA HIS A 318 -1.70 26.53 -29.49
C HIS A 318 -2.95 26.46 -30.38
N GLY A 319 -3.60 27.61 -30.61
CA GLY A 319 -4.87 27.70 -31.33
C GLY A 319 -6.08 27.50 -30.41
N GLY A 320 -7.15 28.24 -30.68
CA GLY A 320 -8.37 28.28 -29.85
C GLY A 320 -9.57 27.56 -30.45
N SER A 321 -9.42 26.90 -31.61
CA SER A 321 -10.51 26.10 -32.19
C SER A 321 -10.76 24.85 -31.37
N LEU A 322 -11.95 24.25 -31.48
CA LEU A 322 -12.24 22.99 -30.77
C LEU A 322 -11.23 21.88 -31.14
N LYS A 323 -10.84 21.84 -32.41
CA LYS A 323 -9.84 20.92 -32.94
C LYS A 323 -8.47 21.13 -32.29
N ASP A 324 -8.05 22.39 -32.14
CA ASP A 324 -6.75 22.73 -31.54
C ASP A 324 -6.73 22.40 -30.04
N ILE A 325 -7.82 22.70 -29.33
CA ILE A 325 -7.99 22.36 -27.92
C ILE A 325 -7.93 20.83 -27.76
N PHE A 326 -8.69 20.08 -28.55
CA PHE A 326 -8.69 18.62 -28.49
C PHE A 326 -7.30 18.03 -28.78
N LYS A 327 -6.61 18.54 -29.81
CA LYS A 327 -5.24 18.13 -30.15
C LYS A 327 -4.27 18.39 -29.01
N THR A 328 -4.38 19.56 -28.37
CA THR A 328 -3.54 19.95 -27.23
C THR A 328 -3.80 19.07 -26.02
N VAL A 329 -5.06 18.72 -25.73
CA VAL A 329 -5.41 17.75 -24.67
C VAL A 329 -4.84 16.37 -24.99
N LYS A 330 -5.02 15.88 -26.21
CA LYS A 330 -4.61 14.52 -26.59
C LYS A 330 -3.09 14.30 -26.52
N TYR A 331 -2.32 15.19 -27.17
CA TYR A 331 -0.87 15.05 -27.28
C TYR A 331 -0.09 15.78 -26.18
N GLY A 332 -0.75 16.65 -25.41
CA GLY A 332 -0.08 17.49 -24.43
C GLY A 332 0.91 18.47 -25.07
N VAL A 333 1.65 19.16 -24.20
CA VAL A 333 2.80 20.00 -24.56
C VAL A 333 3.90 19.73 -23.52
N PRO A 334 4.61 18.58 -23.61
CA PRO A 334 5.54 18.14 -22.58
C PRO A 334 6.65 19.15 -22.27
N ASP A 335 7.16 19.83 -23.30
CA ASP A 335 8.18 20.89 -23.17
C ASP A 335 7.73 22.09 -22.31
N LYS A 336 6.41 22.24 -22.12
CA LYS A 336 5.77 23.29 -21.31
C LYS A 336 5.06 22.71 -20.07
N GLY A 337 5.26 21.43 -19.76
CA GLY A 337 4.73 20.77 -18.57
C GLY A 337 3.31 20.21 -18.69
N MET A 338 2.66 20.27 -19.86
CA MET A 338 1.34 19.66 -20.08
C MET A 338 1.51 18.22 -20.56
N VAL A 339 1.07 17.25 -19.76
CA VAL A 339 1.18 15.81 -20.10
C VAL A 339 0.21 15.41 -21.23
N PRO A 340 0.55 14.39 -22.05
CA PRO A 340 -0.38 13.81 -23.03
C PRO A 340 -1.49 13.03 -22.34
N TRP A 341 -2.76 13.32 -22.66
CA TRP A 341 -3.89 12.64 -22.03
C TRP A 341 -4.43 11.42 -22.81
N GLN A 342 -3.92 11.16 -24.02
CA GLN A 342 -4.39 10.06 -24.86
C GLN A 342 -4.22 8.64 -24.26
N THR A 343 -3.34 8.48 -23.27
CA THR A 343 -3.12 7.20 -22.57
C THR A 343 -4.09 6.98 -21.42
N THR A 344 -4.76 8.04 -20.95
CA THR A 344 -5.56 8.03 -19.72
C THR A 344 -7.03 8.35 -19.99
N LEU A 345 -7.31 9.21 -20.97
CA LEU A 345 -8.66 9.65 -21.35
C LEU A 345 -9.08 9.03 -22.68
N SER A 346 -10.35 8.62 -22.77
CA SER A 346 -10.95 8.20 -24.04
C SER A 346 -11.18 9.41 -24.97
N GLY A 347 -11.38 9.14 -26.27
CA GLY A 347 -11.75 10.19 -27.24
C GLY A 347 -12.99 10.98 -26.81
N THR A 348 -14.01 10.31 -26.27
CA THR A 348 -15.20 10.98 -25.69
C THR A 348 -14.85 11.90 -24.55
N GLN A 349 -14.03 11.43 -23.61
CA GLN A 349 -13.65 12.21 -22.44
C GLN A 349 -12.86 13.45 -22.84
N MET A 350 -11.94 13.31 -23.81
CA MET A 350 -11.21 14.43 -24.40
C MET A 350 -12.14 15.41 -25.13
N GLN A 351 -13.15 14.92 -25.85
CA GLN A 351 -14.16 15.77 -26.49
C GLN A 351 -15.02 16.52 -25.47
N GLN A 352 -15.45 15.85 -24.40
CA GLN A 352 -16.25 16.43 -23.32
C GLN A 352 -15.49 17.56 -22.62
N VAL A 353 -14.23 17.32 -22.20
CA VAL A 353 -13.42 18.37 -21.55
C VAL A 353 -13.12 19.52 -22.51
N SER A 354 -12.82 19.24 -23.79
CA SER A 354 -12.58 20.28 -24.79
C SER A 354 -13.84 21.14 -25.04
N SER A 355 -15.01 20.50 -25.05
CA SER A 355 -16.29 21.20 -25.18
C SER A 355 -16.60 22.04 -23.94
N PHE A 356 -16.30 21.54 -22.74
CA PHE A 356 -16.43 22.32 -21.51
C PHE A 356 -15.48 23.53 -21.50
N VAL A 357 -14.22 23.38 -21.92
CA VAL A 357 -13.27 24.52 -22.01
C VAL A 357 -13.81 25.63 -22.91
N LYS A 358 -14.49 25.29 -24.02
CA LYS A 358 -15.17 26.29 -24.86
C LYS A 358 -16.26 27.06 -24.12
N THR A 359 -16.92 26.47 -23.12
CA THR A 359 -17.91 27.18 -22.30
C THR A 359 -17.31 28.18 -21.30
N LEU A 360 -16.01 28.08 -21.01
CA LEU A 360 -15.29 29.01 -20.13
C LEU A 360 -14.94 30.33 -20.84
N HIS A 361 -14.92 30.32 -22.17
CA HIS A 361 -14.61 31.48 -22.98
C HIS A 361 -15.59 32.64 -22.69
N GLY A 362 -15.05 33.82 -22.41
CA GLY A 362 -15.81 35.03 -22.09
C GLY A 362 -16.24 35.17 -20.61
N THR A 363 -16.01 34.18 -19.75
CA THR A 363 -16.41 34.24 -18.33
C THR A 363 -15.59 35.24 -17.50
N ASN A 364 -14.38 35.60 -17.95
CA ASN A 364 -13.51 36.65 -17.43
C ASN A 364 -13.51 36.80 -15.88
N PRO A 365 -13.00 35.78 -15.15
CA PRO A 365 -12.89 35.85 -13.70
C PRO A 365 -11.94 36.97 -13.25
N SER A 366 -12.21 37.57 -12.09
CA SER A 366 -11.45 38.73 -11.58
C SER A 366 -9.98 38.44 -11.25
N ASN A 367 -9.63 37.17 -11.07
CA ASN A 367 -8.28 36.67 -10.83
C ASN A 367 -7.64 36.03 -12.09
N ALA A 368 -8.13 36.36 -13.29
CA ALA A 368 -7.57 35.85 -14.55
C ALA A 368 -6.09 36.24 -14.73
N LYS A 369 -5.28 35.27 -15.12
CA LYS A 369 -3.88 35.46 -15.52
C LYS A 369 -3.81 36.34 -16.77
N GLU A 370 -2.69 37.05 -16.94
CA GLU A 370 -2.44 37.88 -18.12
C GLU A 370 -2.59 37.08 -19.42
N LYS A 371 -3.07 37.74 -20.49
CA LYS A 371 -3.31 37.16 -21.81
C LYS A 371 -2.01 36.58 -22.39
N GLN A 372 -2.05 35.34 -22.88
CA GLN A 372 -0.87 34.65 -23.43
C GLN A 372 -1.14 34.09 -24.83
N GLY A 373 -0.18 34.24 -25.73
CA GLY A 373 -0.29 33.74 -27.10
C GLY A 373 -0.88 34.77 -28.06
N GLU A 374 -1.52 34.28 -29.11
CA GLU A 374 -2.05 35.09 -30.21
C GLU A 374 -3.56 35.24 -30.10
N LEU A 375 -4.08 36.39 -30.53
CA LEU A 375 -5.51 36.63 -30.60
C LEU A 375 -6.15 35.65 -31.59
N PHE A 376 -6.95 34.72 -31.08
CA PHE A 376 -7.73 33.80 -31.88
C PHE A 376 -9.10 34.41 -32.18
N LYS A 377 -9.46 34.44 -33.47
CA LYS A 377 -10.80 34.80 -33.92
C LYS A 377 -11.43 33.56 -34.55
N GLU A 378 -12.53 33.11 -33.98
CA GLU A 378 -13.28 31.98 -34.53
C GLU A 378 -13.93 32.43 -35.86
N ASN A 379 -13.51 31.81 -36.97
CA ASN A 379 -14.13 32.08 -38.28
C ASN A 379 -15.55 31.52 -38.27
N ALA A 380 -16.52 32.30 -38.73
CA ALA A 380 -17.96 31.97 -38.68
C ALA A 380 -18.36 30.67 -39.42
N ASP A 381 -17.46 30.06 -40.20
CA ASP A 381 -17.72 28.83 -40.95
C ASP A 381 -17.70 27.56 -40.09
N SER A 382 -17.13 27.59 -38.88
CA SER A 382 -17.06 26.40 -37.99
C SER A 382 -18.28 26.21 -37.08
N ALA A 383 -19.23 27.15 -37.06
CA ALA A 383 -20.46 27.09 -36.26
C ALA A 383 -21.71 26.66 -37.06
N ALA A 384 -21.60 26.50 -38.37
CA ALA A 384 -22.74 26.34 -39.28
C ALA A 384 -23.05 24.90 -39.72
N VAL A 385 -22.55 23.87 -39.00
CA VAL A 385 -22.90 22.47 -39.30
C VAL A 385 -23.62 21.88 -38.09
N ASN A 386 -24.92 21.61 -38.29
CA ASN A 386 -25.85 20.88 -37.42
C ASN A 386 -26.77 21.72 -36.52
N THR A 387 -27.64 22.53 -37.13
CA THR A 387 -29.01 22.65 -36.63
C THR A 387 -29.90 21.69 -37.43
N PRO A 388 -30.61 20.72 -36.83
CA PRO A 388 -31.57 19.91 -37.57
C PRO A 388 -32.69 20.83 -38.06
N ALA A 389 -32.92 20.83 -39.37
CA ALA A 389 -34.04 21.54 -39.97
C ALA A 389 -35.35 21.12 -39.29
N LYS A 390 -36.05 22.10 -38.73
CA LYS A 390 -37.42 21.98 -38.25
C LYS A 390 -38.27 21.49 -39.43
N LYS A 391 -38.77 20.24 -39.36
CA LYS A 391 -39.82 19.77 -40.26
C LYS A 391 -41.11 20.52 -39.89
N ASP A 392 -41.47 21.50 -40.71
CA ASP A 392 -42.80 22.08 -40.70
C ASP A 392 -43.79 21.03 -41.22
N THR A 393 -44.61 20.47 -40.33
CA THR A 393 -45.78 19.69 -40.72
C THR A 393 -46.85 20.67 -41.17
N ALA A 394 -46.85 20.99 -42.46
CA ALA A 394 -47.95 21.69 -43.11
C ALA A 394 -49.15 20.74 -43.21
N THR A 395 -50.22 21.10 -42.50
CA THR A 395 -51.57 20.56 -42.64
C THR A 395 -52.09 20.85 -44.04
N ALA A 396 -52.46 19.82 -44.80
CA ALA A 396 -53.20 19.96 -46.05
C ALA A 396 -54.43 19.05 -46.01
N LYS A 397 -55.56 19.72 -45.76
CA LYS A 397 -56.92 19.57 -46.29
C LYS A 397 -57.46 18.20 -46.70
#